data_AF-A0A1I1L4E3-F1
#
_entry.id   AF-A0A1I1L4E3-F1
#
_cell.length_a   1.000
_cell.length_b   1.000
_cell.length_c   1.000
_cell.angle_alpha   90.00
_cell.angle_beta   90.00
_cell.angle_gamma   90.00
#
_symmetry.space_group_name_H-M   'P 1'
#
loop_
_entity.id
_entity.type
_entity.pdbx_description
1 polymer ?
#
loop_
_entity_poly.entity_id
_entity_poly.type
_entity_poly.pdbx_seq_one_letter_code
_entity_poly.pdbx_strand_id
1 'polypeptide(L)'
;MTDQSPHESEPPTDDLQGYITSLEEIDTKIHELLEELSATDEIDTSCQTDILQQLYNARSEIDPVLLALRNQQTDSATGKSDTITLQWDPDGTPPRRLVFEPKSEEGQWSYRKLEWDGLGWRPCGRSTVEDVAIRTPTKSQYSTPTSPPTLDTLLEQLRGQWHRSDPPALVFDATATTEQGVLVAVDDELRYREQDGQDWHTVTKDDLYHHIQQQGQPTLTSLAETPLTREHFTTSPIASLESESESQSP
;
A
#
# COMPACT_ATOMS: atom_id res chain seq x y z
N MET A 1 40.23 40.33 21.30
CA MET A 1 40.78 39.60 20.16
C MET A 1 41.06 38.17 20.59
N THR A 2 40.11 37.26 20.43
CA THR A 2 40.41 35.94 19.84
C THR A 2 39.10 35.44 19.24
N ASP A 3 39.17 35.22 17.94
CA ASP A 3 38.17 34.69 17.05
C ASP A 3 38.05 33.18 17.27
N GLN A 4 36.83 32.64 17.35
CA GLN A 4 36.58 31.21 17.26
C GLN A 4 35.36 30.99 16.35
N SER A 5 35.64 30.75 15.07
CA SER A 5 34.75 30.05 14.15
C SER A 5 34.39 28.66 14.73
N PRO A 6 33.12 28.24 14.69
CA PRO A 6 32.78 26.83 14.85
C PRO A 6 32.92 26.13 13.49
N HIS A 7 33.62 24.99 13.52
CA HIS A 7 33.64 24.00 12.46
C HIS A 7 32.21 23.62 12.05
N GLU A 8 31.80 23.98 10.83
CA GLU A 8 30.69 23.31 10.14
C GLU A 8 31.11 21.87 9.85
N SER A 9 30.35 20.92 10.40
CA SER A 9 30.43 19.52 10.00
C SER A 9 29.51 19.36 8.80
N GLU A 10 30.06 19.08 7.62
CA GLU A 10 29.29 18.72 6.43
C GLU A 10 28.46 17.45 6.70
N PRO A 11 27.19 17.38 6.25
CA PRO A 11 26.35 16.21 6.42
C PRO A 11 26.74 15.06 5.46
N PRO A 12 26.43 13.79 5.80
CA PRO A 12 26.91 12.58 5.12
C PRO A 12 26.10 12.24 3.86
N THR A 13 26.01 13.16 2.90
CA THR A 13 25.24 12.95 1.65
C THR A 13 26.01 12.21 0.55
N ASP A 14 27.33 12.09 0.68
CA ASP A 14 28.22 11.58 -0.38
C ASP A 14 28.19 10.04 -0.50
N ASP A 15 28.00 9.32 0.61
CA ASP A 15 28.03 7.85 0.62
C ASP A 15 26.82 7.22 -0.08
N LEU A 16 25.62 7.78 0.10
CA LEU A 16 24.36 7.24 -0.46
C LEU A 16 24.31 7.36 -1.99
N GLN A 17 24.81 8.46 -2.54
CA GLN A 17 24.91 8.67 -4.00
C GLN A 17 25.83 7.64 -4.63
N GLY A 18 26.95 7.29 -3.98
CA GLY A 18 27.88 6.26 -4.44
C GLY A 18 27.22 4.87 -4.54
N TYR A 19 26.35 4.52 -3.59
CA TYR A 19 25.60 3.26 -3.62
C TYR A 19 24.54 3.23 -4.73
N ILE A 20 23.83 4.34 -4.97
CA ILE A 20 22.83 4.44 -6.04
C ILE A 20 23.48 4.30 -7.41
N THR A 21 24.57 5.03 -7.67
CA THR A 21 25.31 4.93 -8.93
C THR A 21 25.83 3.51 -9.17
N SER A 22 26.32 2.84 -8.12
CA SER A 22 26.79 1.45 -8.23
C SER A 22 25.65 0.48 -8.61
N LEU A 23 24.46 0.66 -8.04
CA LEU A 23 23.30 -0.18 -8.36
C LEU A 23 22.71 0.09 -9.75
N GLU A 24 22.75 1.34 -10.22
CA GLU A 24 22.36 1.71 -11.59
C GLU A 24 23.31 1.12 -12.64
N GLU A 25 24.61 1.10 -12.35
CA GLU A 25 25.60 0.44 -13.20
C GLU A 25 25.36 -1.08 -13.28
N ILE A 26 24.93 -1.70 -12.17
CA ILE A 26 24.58 -3.13 -12.14
C ILE A 26 23.30 -3.40 -12.95
N ASP A 27 22.23 -2.61 -12.78
CA ASP A 27 21.00 -2.77 -13.57
C ASP A 27 21.28 -2.59 -15.08
N THR A 28 22.10 -1.61 -15.45
CA THR A 28 22.50 -1.37 -16.84
C THR A 28 23.21 -2.60 -17.42
N LYS A 29 24.18 -3.18 -16.70
CA LYS A 29 24.88 -4.38 -17.15
C LYS A 29 23.97 -5.61 -17.24
N ILE A 30 23.03 -5.76 -16.31
CA ILE A 30 22.03 -6.83 -16.37
C ILE A 30 21.15 -6.66 -17.61
N HIS A 31 20.75 -5.43 -17.93
CA HIS A 31 19.96 -5.13 -19.12
C HIS A 31 20.72 -5.44 -20.42
N GLU A 32 21.99 -5.04 -20.51
CA GLU A 32 22.86 -5.34 -21.65
C GLU A 32 23.05 -6.86 -21.84
N LEU A 33 23.27 -7.60 -20.75
CA LEU A 33 23.38 -9.07 -20.79
C LEU A 33 22.08 -9.75 -21.21
N LEU A 34 20.92 -9.24 -20.78
CA LEU A 34 19.62 -9.74 -21.22
C LEU A 34 19.42 -9.51 -22.73
N GLU A 35 19.80 -8.34 -23.26
CA GLU A 35 19.73 -8.07 -24.70
C GLU A 35 20.68 -8.97 -25.50
N GLU A 36 21.94 -9.10 -25.08
CA GLU A 36 22.95 -9.93 -25.76
C GLU A 36 22.56 -11.41 -25.78
N LEU A 37 22.04 -11.93 -24.66
CA LEU A 37 21.56 -13.31 -24.56
C LEU A 37 20.28 -13.53 -25.35
N SER A 38 19.42 -12.53 -25.50
CA SER A 38 18.21 -12.64 -26.34
C SER A 38 18.52 -12.61 -27.85
N ALA A 39 19.69 -12.09 -28.23
CA ALA A 39 20.13 -11.97 -29.63
C ALA A 39 21.06 -13.10 -30.09
N THR A 40 21.54 -13.96 -29.18
CA THR A 40 22.52 -15.01 -29.46
C THR A 40 21.85 -16.38 -29.59
N ASP A 41 21.97 -17.01 -30.76
CA ASP A 41 21.52 -18.39 -31.04
C ASP A 41 22.61 -19.45 -30.82
N GLU A 42 23.81 -19.06 -30.35
CA GLU A 42 24.98 -19.95 -30.19
C GLU A 42 25.01 -20.72 -28.85
N ILE A 43 24.10 -20.43 -27.91
CA ILE A 43 24.07 -21.04 -26.58
C ILE A 43 23.01 -22.15 -26.54
N ASP A 44 23.29 -23.24 -25.83
CA ASP A 44 22.30 -24.28 -25.55
C ASP A 44 21.03 -23.68 -24.93
N THR A 45 19.86 -23.99 -25.49
CA THR A 45 18.58 -23.34 -25.16
C THR A 45 18.14 -23.58 -23.71
N SER A 46 18.53 -24.69 -23.09
CA SER A 46 18.28 -24.93 -21.67
C SER A 46 19.15 -24.03 -20.79
N CYS A 47 20.44 -23.93 -21.12
CA CYS A 47 21.39 -23.07 -20.42
C CYS A 47 21.02 -21.58 -20.54
N GLN A 48 20.59 -21.14 -21.72
CA GLN A 48 20.13 -19.78 -21.99
C GLN A 48 18.90 -19.41 -21.15
N THR A 49 17.93 -20.32 -21.04
CA THR A 49 16.69 -20.09 -20.26
C THR A 49 17.00 -19.93 -18.76
N ASP A 50 17.91 -20.75 -18.22
CA ASP A 50 18.31 -20.67 -16.81
C ASP A 50 19.04 -19.35 -16.48
N ILE A 51 19.91 -18.89 -17.39
CA ILE A 51 20.63 -17.62 -17.24
C ILE A 51 19.67 -16.43 -17.32
N LEU A 52 18.74 -16.44 -18.28
CA LEU A 52 17.70 -15.41 -18.39
C LEU A 52 16.87 -15.32 -17.11
N GLN A 53 16.44 -16.46 -16.57
CA GLN A 53 15.65 -16.49 -15.33
C GLN A 53 16.42 -15.91 -14.13
N GLN A 54 17.73 -16.20 -14.03
CA GLN A 54 18.57 -15.64 -12.96
C GLN A 54 18.74 -14.12 -13.10
N LEU A 55 18.90 -13.61 -14.32
CA LEU A 55 19.01 -12.17 -14.58
C LEU A 55 17.69 -11.43 -14.29
N TYR A 56 16.54 -12.01 -14.64
CA TYR A 56 15.24 -11.46 -14.27
C TYR A 56 15.01 -11.43 -12.76
N ASN A 57 15.41 -12.49 -12.05
CA ASN A 57 15.32 -12.53 -10.59
C ASN A 57 16.22 -11.46 -9.96
N ALA A 58 17.46 -11.30 -10.42
CA ALA A 58 18.37 -10.28 -9.94
C ALA A 58 17.79 -8.86 -10.14
N ARG A 59 17.17 -8.59 -11.29
CA ARG A 59 16.51 -7.31 -11.55
C ARG A 59 15.32 -7.06 -10.63
N SER A 60 14.51 -8.09 -10.39
CA SER A 60 13.38 -8.04 -9.45
C SER A 60 13.81 -7.74 -8.00
N GLU A 61 15.04 -8.05 -7.62
CA GLU A 61 15.60 -7.72 -6.31
C GLU A 61 16.21 -6.31 -6.26
N ILE A 62 16.81 -5.85 -7.37
CA ILE A 62 17.51 -4.55 -7.46
C ILE A 62 16.52 -3.38 -7.62
N ASP A 63 15.49 -3.54 -8.43
CA ASP A 63 14.47 -2.51 -8.70
C ASP A 63 13.81 -1.91 -7.43
N PRO A 64 13.30 -2.71 -6.48
CA PRO A 64 12.69 -2.16 -5.27
C PRO A 64 13.72 -1.46 -4.38
N VAL A 65 14.98 -1.90 -4.38
CA VAL A 65 16.06 -1.30 -3.59
C VAL A 65 16.49 0.04 -4.21
N LEU A 66 16.67 0.12 -5.53
CA LEU A 66 16.92 1.36 -6.25
C LEU A 66 15.79 2.37 -6.04
N LEU A 67 14.54 1.90 -6.07
CA LEU A 67 13.38 2.75 -5.80
C LEU A 67 13.38 3.29 -4.36
N ALA A 68 13.64 2.43 -3.37
CA ALA A 68 13.71 2.82 -1.97
C ALA A 68 14.85 3.82 -1.69
N LEU A 69 16.03 3.59 -2.29
CA LEU A 69 17.19 4.48 -2.13
C LEU A 69 17.01 5.82 -2.83
N ARG A 70 16.43 5.86 -4.04
CA ARG A 70 16.05 7.11 -4.71
C ARG A 70 15.02 7.91 -3.91
N ASN A 71 14.06 7.22 -3.28
CA ASN A 71 13.10 7.87 -2.38
C ASN A 71 13.82 8.49 -1.16
N GLN A 72 14.72 7.74 -0.51
CA GLN A 72 15.52 8.25 0.62
C GLN A 72 16.46 9.39 0.22
N GLN A 73 17.03 9.35 -0.99
CA GLN A 73 17.86 10.44 -1.50
C GLN A 73 17.03 11.70 -1.78
N THR A 74 15.83 11.54 -2.33
CA THR A 74 14.91 12.66 -2.55
C THR A 74 14.50 13.29 -1.20
N ASP A 75 14.32 12.46 -0.18
CA ASP A 75 14.02 12.90 1.20
C ASP A 75 15.24 13.51 1.92
N SER A 76 16.48 13.11 1.58
CA SER A 76 17.72 13.57 2.24
C SER A 76 18.38 14.76 1.53
N ALA A 77 18.20 14.90 0.22
CA ALA A 77 18.68 16.04 -0.57
C ALA A 77 17.82 17.30 -0.37
N THR A 78 16.66 17.16 0.29
CA THR A 78 15.84 18.29 0.73
C THR A 78 16.27 18.74 2.13
N GLY A 79 17.32 19.55 2.18
CA GLY A 79 17.57 20.40 3.35
C GLY A 79 16.32 21.19 3.68
N LYS A 80 15.68 20.91 4.83
CA LYS A 80 14.41 21.51 5.28
C LYS A 80 13.41 21.70 4.12
N SER A 81 12.87 20.61 3.57
CA SER A 81 11.81 20.76 2.58
C SER A 81 10.62 21.49 3.19
N ASP A 82 10.23 22.62 2.59
CA ASP A 82 8.91 23.23 2.77
C ASP A 82 7.81 22.35 2.12
N THR A 83 7.96 21.01 2.16
CA THR A 83 6.96 20.08 1.65
C THR A 83 5.71 20.18 2.51
N ILE A 84 4.58 20.45 1.87
CA ILE A 84 3.27 20.45 2.54
C ILE A 84 2.57 19.15 2.17
N THR A 85 2.22 18.36 3.19
CA THR A 85 1.44 17.14 3.01
C THR A 85 0.05 17.32 3.60
N LEU A 86 -0.97 17.09 2.78
CA LEU A 86 -2.37 17.02 3.21
C LEU A 86 -2.83 15.57 3.06
N GLN A 87 -3.52 15.04 4.06
CA GLN A 87 -4.13 13.71 4.03
C GLN A 87 -5.56 13.81 4.55
N TRP A 88 -6.48 13.10 3.91
CA TRP A 88 -7.86 13.00 4.34
C TRP A 88 -8.46 11.65 3.95
N ASP A 89 -9.54 11.28 4.63
CA ASP A 89 -10.27 10.04 4.41
C ASP A 89 -11.67 10.39 3.89
N PRO A 90 -11.93 10.31 2.57
CA PRO A 90 -13.23 10.61 2.01
C PRO A 90 -14.17 9.40 2.14
N ASP A 91 -15.37 9.62 2.70
CA ASP A 91 -16.38 8.58 2.91
C ASP A 91 -16.57 7.67 1.69
N GLY A 92 -16.45 6.35 1.92
CA GLY A 92 -16.67 5.32 0.90
C GLY A 92 -15.64 5.28 -0.23
N THR A 93 -14.46 5.89 -0.06
CA THR A 93 -13.35 5.80 -1.02
C THR A 93 -12.00 5.68 -0.30
N PRO A 94 -10.94 5.19 -0.97
CA PRO A 94 -9.66 5.03 -0.31
C PRO A 94 -9.08 6.36 0.19
N PRO A 95 -8.31 6.33 1.31
CA PRO A 95 -7.60 7.49 1.83
C PRO A 95 -6.80 8.22 0.75
N ARG A 96 -6.77 9.55 0.85
CA ARG A 96 -6.16 10.44 -0.13
C ARG A 96 -5.03 11.25 0.48
N ARG A 97 -3.99 11.48 -0.30
CA ARG A 97 -2.87 12.33 0.09
C ARG A 97 -2.47 13.27 -1.05
N LEU A 98 -2.24 14.52 -0.71
CA LEU A 98 -1.63 15.53 -1.58
C LEU A 98 -0.27 15.89 -1.01
N VAL A 99 0.75 15.86 -1.85
CA VAL A 99 2.10 16.29 -1.49
C VAL A 99 2.49 17.44 -2.41
N PHE A 100 2.74 18.60 -1.82
CA PHE A 100 3.23 19.80 -2.50
C PHE A 100 4.74 19.89 -2.33
N GLU A 101 5.45 19.97 -3.45
CA GLU A 101 6.90 19.99 -3.51
C GLU A 101 7.35 21.23 -4.29
N PRO A 102 8.29 22.02 -3.74
CA PRO A 102 8.89 23.12 -4.49
C PRO A 102 9.69 22.54 -5.65
N LYS A 103 9.54 23.12 -6.85
CA LYS A 103 10.44 22.83 -7.96
C LYS A 103 11.74 23.61 -7.78
N SER A 104 12.80 23.13 -8.43
CA SER A 104 14.11 23.78 -8.43
C SER A 104 14.12 25.20 -9.02
N GLU A 105 13.06 25.58 -9.76
CA GLU A 105 12.85 26.94 -10.26
C GLU A 105 12.09 27.78 -9.24
N GLU A 106 12.62 28.97 -8.92
CA GLU A 106 12.04 29.87 -7.91
C GLU A 106 10.54 30.11 -8.12
N GLY A 107 9.76 29.85 -7.06
CA GLY A 107 8.32 30.13 -7.04
C GLY A 107 7.44 29.12 -7.74
N GLN A 108 8.00 28.10 -8.41
CA GLN A 108 7.20 27.03 -8.98
C GLN A 108 6.99 25.90 -7.99
N TRP A 109 5.74 25.48 -7.84
CA TRP A 109 5.37 24.33 -7.03
C TRP A 109 4.73 23.27 -7.91
N SER A 110 4.92 22.01 -7.54
CA SER A 110 4.12 20.90 -8.08
C SER A 110 3.43 20.18 -6.96
N TYR A 111 2.31 19.55 -7.29
CA TYR A 111 1.68 18.64 -6.36
C TYR A 111 1.40 17.30 -7.03
N ARG A 112 1.49 16.24 -6.23
CA ARG A 112 1.08 14.89 -6.60
C ARG A 112 -0.13 14.46 -5.79
N LYS A 113 -1.07 13.82 -6.47
CA LYS A 113 -2.23 13.15 -5.87
C LYS A 113 -1.87 11.69 -5.66
N LEU A 114 -2.06 11.22 -4.45
CA LEU A 114 -1.82 9.85 -4.02
C LEU A 114 -3.13 9.26 -3.50
N GLU A 115 -3.36 8.00 -3.82
CA GLU A 115 -4.47 7.18 -3.33
C GLU A 115 -3.88 5.99 -2.57
N TRP A 116 -4.46 5.63 -1.43
CA TRP A 116 -4.06 4.45 -0.69
C TRP A 116 -4.68 3.18 -1.29
N ASP A 117 -3.90 2.13 -1.49
CA ASP A 117 -4.38 0.86 -2.07
C ASP A 117 -4.38 -0.32 -1.08
N GLY A 118 -4.05 -0.08 0.19
CA GLY A 118 -3.91 -1.12 1.22
C GLY A 118 -2.47 -1.62 1.43
N LEU A 119 -1.59 -1.41 0.46
CA LEU A 119 -0.15 -1.67 0.55
C LEU A 119 0.64 -0.38 0.77
N GLY A 120 0.27 0.68 0.05
CA GLY A 120 1.01 1.94 0.03
C GLY A 120 0.27 3.08 -0.65
N TRP A 121 0.96 4.21 -0.78
CA TRP A 121 0.46 5.38 -1.50
C TRP A 121 0.78 5.26 -2.99
N ARG A 122 -0.25 5.09 -3.83
CA ARG A 122 -0.13 5.01 -5.28
C ARG A 122 -0.35 6.38 -5.93
N PRO A 123 0.53 6.85 -6.82
CA PRO A 123 0.32 8.08 -7.57
C PRO A 123 -0.80 7.95 -8.58
N CYS A 124 -1.77 8.85 -8.52
CA CYS A 124 -2.93 8.89 -9.43
C CYS A 124 -3.02 10.20 -10.23
N GLY A 125 -2.18 11.19 -9.92
CA GLY A 125 -2.10 12.42 -10.70
C GLY A 125 -0.94 13.30 -10.30
N ARG A 126 -0.50 14.15 -11.23
CA ARG A 126 0.51 15.18 -11.01
C ARG A 126 0.09 16.45 -11.72
N SER A 127 0.30 17.60 -11.09
CA SER A 127 0.05 18.90 -11.72
C SER A 127 1.00 19.96 -11.19
N THR A 128 1.15 21.03 -11.96
CA THR A 128 1.86 22.25 -11.57
C THR A 128 0.90 23.22 -10.88
N VAL A 129 1.40 23.93 -9.88
CA VAL A 129 0.65 25.02 -9.25
C VAL A 129 1.00 26.29 -10.00
N GLU A 130 0.04 26.83 -10.76
CA GLU A 130 0.24 28.02 -11.59
C GLU A 130 0.03 29.33 -10.80
N ASP A 131 -0.66 29.28 -9.67
CA ASP A 131 -0.91 30.44 -8.80
C ASP A 131 -0.64 30.06 -7.32
N VAL A 132 0.56 30.41 -6.85
CA VAL A 132 1.01 30.09 -5.49
C VAL A 132 0.72 31.28 -4.58
N ALA A 133 -0.49 31.32 -4.01
CA ALA A 133 -0.83 32.22 -2.90
C ALA A 133 -0.55 31.62 -1.51
N ILE A 134 0.40 30.67 -1.42
CA ILE A 134 0.72 29.98 -0.17
C ILE A 134 1.83 30.75 0.54
N ARG A 135 1.49 31.44 1.63
CA ARG A 135 2.48 31.95 2.58
C ARG A 135 2.92 30.79 3.48
N THR A 136 4.20 30.45 3.45
CA THR A 136 4.77 29.47 4.39
C THR A 136 4.56 29.97 5.83
N PRO A 137 3.86 29.22 6.69
CA PRO A 137 3.85 29.51 8.11
C PRO A 137 5.29 29.40 8.61
N THR A 138 5.78 30.36 9.39
CA THR A 138 7.16 30.41 9.92
C THR A 138 7.49 29.26 10.89
N LYS A 139 6.55 28.33 11.09
CA LYS A 139 6.68 27.11 11.89
C LYS A 139 5.70 26.07 11.35
N SER A 140 6.19 24.88 11.03
CA SER A 140 5.37 23.68 10.80
C SER A 140 4.64 23.32 12.10
N GLN A 141 3.44 23.87 12.29
CA GLN A 141 2.59 23.57 13.45
C GLN A 141 1.78 22.28 13.28
N TYR A 142 1.91 21.61 12.15
CA TYR A 142 1.16 20.40 11.84
C TYR A 142 2.10 19.19 11.89
N SER A 143 1.72 18.21 12.70
CA SER A 143 2.37 16.90 12.71
C SER A 143 2.28 16.29 11.31
N THR A 144 3.36 15.68 10.85
CA THR A 144 3.35 14.90 9.61
C THR A 144 2.24 13.85 9.69
N PRO A 145 1.28 13.83 8.74
CA PRO A 145 0.19 12.87 8.78
C PRO A 145 0.73 11.44 8.69
N THR A 146 0.27 10.57 9.60
CA THR A 146 0.65 9.16 9.65
C THR A 146 -0.09 8.39 8.56
N SER A 147 0.61 7.47 7.89
CA SER A 147 -0.02 6.57 6.92
C SER A 147 -1.04 5.64 7.62
N PRO A 148 -2.14 5.29 6.95
CA PRO A 148 -3.07 4.28 7.46
C PRO A 148 -2.39 2.90 7.57
N PRO A 149 -2.92 1.99 8.40
CA PRO A 149 -2.38 0.64 8.55
C PRO A 149 -2.49 -0.16 7.24
N THR A 150 -1.50 -1.01 6.97
CA THR A 150 -1.53 -1.90 5.80
C THR A 150 -2.54 -3.02 6.00
N LEU A 151 -3.02 -3.61 4.90
CA LEU A 151 -3.91 -4.78 4.95
C LEU A 151 -3.27 -5.94 5.72
N ASP A 152 -1.98 -6.20 5.52
CA ASP A 152 -1.26 -7.25 6.26
C ASP A 152 -1.27 -7.01 7.77
N THR A 153 -1.05 -5.76 8.20
CA THR A 153 -1.10 -5.39 9.63
C THR A 153 -2.48 -5.65 10.21
N LEU A 154 -3.54 -5.34 9.46
CA LEU A 154 -4.93 -5.57 9.90
C LEU A 154 -5.28 -7.07 9.93
N LEU A 155 -4.86 -7.84 8.94
CA LEU A 155 -5.09 -9.29 8.91
C LEU A 155 -4.36 -10.01 10.05
N GLU A 156 -3.15 -9.57 10.38
CA GLU A 156 -2.42 -10.10 11.56
C GLU A 156 -3.16 -9.84 12.87
N GLN A 157 -3.89 -8.71 12.98
CA GLN A 157 -4.70 -8.41 14.16
C GLN A 157 -5.95 -9.30 14.30
N LEU A 158 -6.44 -9.88 13.20
CA LEU A 158 -7.56 -10.83 13.22
C LEU A 158 -7.14 -12.26 13.59
N ARG A 159 -5.94 -12.68 13.17
CA ARG A 159 -5.48 -14.07 13.30
C ARG A 159 -5.46 -14.58 14.75
N GLY A 160 -5.95 -15.81 14.93
CA GLY A 160 -6.05 -16.46 16.24
C GLY A 160 -6.94 -15.76 17.29
N GLN A 161 -7.67 -14.69 16.93
CA GLN A 161 -8.51 -13.95 17.89
C GLN A 161 -9.95 -14.44 17.97
N TRP A 162 -10.37 -15.37 17.10
CA TRP A 162 -11.76 -15.85 17.01
C TRP A 162 -12.34 -16.39 18.32
N HIS A 163 -11.52 -17.10 19.09
CA HIS A 163 -11.94 -17.75 20.34
C HIS A 163 -12.18 -16.77 21.50
N ARG A 164 -11.87 -15.48 21.33
CA ARG A 164 -12.22 -14.45 22.32
C ARG A 164 -13.73 -14.35 22.45
N SER A 165 -14.22 -13.91 23.61
CA SER A 165 -15.65 -13.65 23.86
C SER A 165 -16.23 -12.56 22.98
N ASP A 166 -15.38 -11.74 22.36
CA ASP A 166 -15.73 -10.75 21.35
C ASP A 166 -14.54 -10.60 20.38
N PRO A 167 -14.58 -11.25 19.19
CA PRO A 167 -13.47 -11.23 18.27
C PRO A 167 -13.43 -9.91 17.51
N PRO A 168 -12.24 -9.47 17.10
CA PRO A 168 -12.12 -8.34 16.19
C PRO A 168 -12.70 -8.68 14.82
N ALA A 169 -13.23 -7.66 14.16
CA ALA A 169 -13.75 -7.67 12.80
C ALA A 169 -13.18 -6.47 12.04
N LEU A 170 -12.94 -6.64 10.75
CA LEU A 170 -12.69 -5.54 9.82
C LEU A 170 -13.99 -5.19 9.11
N VAL A 171 -14.42 -3.94 9.23
CA VAL A 171 -15.66 -3.45 8.64
C VAL A 171 -15.33 -2.52 7.47
N PHE A 172 -15.86 -2.87 6.30
CA PHE A 172 -15.88 -2.05 5.10
C PHE A 172 -17.20 -1.30 5.06
N ASP A 173 -17.12 0.03 5.01
CA ASP A 173 -18.31 0.86 5.00
C ASP A 173 -19.15 0.65 3.75
N ALA A 174 -20.47 0.84 3.90
CA ALA A 174 -21.38 0.85 2.77
C ALA A 174 -21.07 2.05 1.87
N THR A 175 -21.16 1.83 0.57
CA THR A 175 -21.06 2.89 -0.44
C THR A 175 -22.42 3.11 -1.11
N ALA A 176 -22.49 4.00 -2.09
CA ALA A 176 -23.70 4.17 -2.89
C ALA A 176 -24.10 2.90 -3.67
N THR A 177 -23.18 1.95 -3.86
CA THR A 177 -23.37 0.76 -4.71
C THR A 177 -23.05 -0.57 -4.02
N THR A 178 -22.52 -0.54 -2.80
CA THR A 178 -22.12 -1.74 -2.04
C THR A 178 -22.61 -1.64 -0.61
N GLU A 179 -23.06 -2.76 -0.06
CA GLU A 179 -23.47 -2.83 1.34
C GLU A 179 -22.27 -2.88 2.29
N GLN A 180 -22.53 -2.70 3.59
CA GLN A 180 -21.50 -2.86 4.61
C GLN A 180 -20.97 -4.30 4.60
N GLY A 181 -19.66 -4.42 4.47
CA GLY A 181 -18.94 -5.69 4.48
C GLY A 181 -18.25 -5.92 5.81
N VAL A 182 -18.30 -7.14 6.33
CA VAL A 182 -17.60 -7.51 7.56
C VAL A 182 -16.73 -8.73 7.28
N LEU A 183 -15.45 -8.59 7.62
CA LEU A 183 -14.44 -9.65 7.53
C LEU A 183 -14.00 -10.09 8.92
N VAL A 184 -13.98 -11.39 9.12
CA VAL A 184 -13.41 -12.03 10.32
C VAL A 184 -12.44 -13.15 9.93
N ALA A 185 -11.54 -13.50 10.84
CA ALA A 185 -10.73 -14.71 10.72
C ALA A 185 -11.29 -15.79 11.66
N VAL A 186 -11.87 -16.85 11.10
CA VAL A 186 -12.35 -18.02 11.84
C VAL A 186 -11.34 -19.15 11.64
N ASP A 187 -10.64 -19.55 12.69
CA ASP A 187 -9.58 -20.58 12.61
C ASP A 187 -8.56 -20.29 11.49
N ASP A 188 -8.16 -19.01 11.37
CA ASP A 188 -7.28 -18.44 10.34
C ASP A 188 -7.83 -18.44 8.90
N GLU A 189 -9.08 -18.87 8.70
CA GLU A 189 -9.81 -18.68 7.45
C GLU A 189 -10.47 -17.31 7.41
N LEU A 190 -10.16 -16.53 6.37
CA LEU A 190 -10.77 -15.22 6.13
C LEU A 190 -12.16 -15.38 5.54
N ARG A 191 -13.17 -15.00 6.32
CA ARG A 191 -14.59 -15.10 5.95
C ARG A 191 -15.18 -13.71 5.87
N TYR A 192 -15.63 -13.35 4.68
CA TYR A 192 -16.29 -12.07 4.41
C TYR A 192 -17.78 -12.28 4.25
N ARG A 193 -18.56 -11.33 4.76
CA ARG A 193 -20.02 -11.32 4.62
C ARG A 193 -20.51 -9.89 4.55
N GLU A 194 -21.39 -9.63 3.58
CA GLU A 194 -22.16 -8.38 3.53
C GLU A 194 -23.32 -8.43 4.52
N GLN A 195 -23.69 -7.29 5.08
CA GLN A 195 -24.73 -7.19 6.11
C GLN A 195 -26.06 -7.87 5.68
N ASP A 196 -26.50 -7.63 4.44
CA ASP A 196 -27.73 -8.20 3.88
C ASP A 196 -27.46 -9.47 3.04
N GLY A 197 -26.19 -9.91 2.99
CA GLY A 197 -25.78 -11.14 2.33
C GLY A 197 -26.34 -12.38 3.02
N GLN A 198 -26.73 -13.38 2.23
CA GLN A 198 -27.31 -14.63 2.76
C GLN A 198 -26.26 -15.50 3.45
N ASP A 199 -25.04 -15.56 2.89
CA ASP A 199 -23.96 -16.40 3.38
C ASP A 199 -22.63 -15.65 3.39
N TRP A 200 -21.72 -16.10 4.25
CA TRP A 200 -20.32 -15.69 4.16
C TRP A 200 -19.63 -16.48 3.05
N HIS A 201 -18.53 -15.94 2.52
CA HIS A 201 -17.64 -16.65 1.61
C HIS A 201 -16.19 -16.43 2.00
N THR A 202 -15.34 -17.39 1.62
CA THR A 202 -13.89 -17.26 1.79
C THR A 202 -13.37 -16.24 0.80
N VAL A 203 -12.53 -15.33 1.27
CA VAL A 203 -11.93 -14.27 0.43
C VAL A 203 -10.41 -14.36 0.40
N THR A 204 -9.83 -14.01 -0.73
CA THR A 204 -8.39 -13.92 -0.91
C THR A 204 -7.90 -12.50 -0.60
N LYS A 205 -6.56 -12.32 -0.50
CA LYS A 205 -6.00 -10.97 -0.36
C LYS A 205 -6.30 -10.06 -1.55
N ASP A 206 -6.38 -10.62 -2.75
CA ASP A 206 -6.69 -9.85 -3.96
C ASP A 206 -8.11 -9.31 -3.93
N ASP A 207 -9.07 -10.12 -3.44
CA ASP A 207 -10.46 -9.66 -3.21
C ASP A 207 -10.49 -8.51 -2.21
N LEU A 208 -9.70 -8.60 -1.13
CA LEU A 208 -9.62 -7.54 -0.12
C LEU A 208 -9.00 -6.24 -0.66
N TYR A 209 -7.98 -6.31 -1.53
CA TYR A 209 -7.49 -5.12 -2.23
C TYR A 209 -8.57 -4.51 -3.12
N HIS A 210 -9.40 -5.34 -3.75
CA HIS A 210 -10.54 -4.86 -4.53
C HIS A 210 -11.58 -4.15 -3.65
N HIS A 211 -11.93 -4.73 -2.50
CA HIS A 211 -12.82 -4.07 -1.53
C HIS A 211 -12.25 -2.74 -1.04
N ILE A 212 -10.94 -2.66 -0.75
CA ILE A 212 -10.30 -1.40 -0.36
C ILE A 212 -10.44 -0.34 -1.46
N GLN A 213 -10.24 -0.71 -2.72
CA GLN A 213 -10.39 0.22 -3.85
C GLN A 213 -11.82 0.73 -4.00
N GLN A 214 -12.82 -0.11 -3.72
CA GLN A 214 -14.23 0.23 -3.88
C GLN A 214 -14.82 0.98 -2.68
N GLN A 215 -14.50 0.55 -1.46
CA GLN A 215 -15.17 0.97 -0.23
C GLN A 215 -14.27 1.78 0.71
N GLY A 216 -12.96 1.83 0.41
CA GLY A 216 -11.97 2.49 1.25
C GLY A 216 -11.35 1.57 2.29
N GLN A 217 -10.59 2.17 3.21
CA GLN A 217 -9.86 1.42 4.23
C GLN A 217 -10.86 0.83 5.24
N PRO A 218 -10.80 -0.48 5.53
CA PRO A 218 -11.67 -1.05 6.56
C PRO A 218 -11.24 -0.59 7.95
N THR A 219 -12.23 -0.44 8.83
CA THR A 219 -12.04 -0.10 10.24
C THR A 219 -11.99 -1.38 11.08
N LEU A 220 -10.99 -1.47 11.97
CA LEU A 220 -10.94 -2.53 12.98
C LEU A 220 -11.88 -2.19 14.14
N THR A 221 -12.87 -3.05 14.35
CA THR A 221 -13.88 -2.91 15.41
C THR A 221 -14.14 -4.28 16.05
N SER A 222 -14.94 -4.31 17.11
CA SER A 222 -15.42 -5.56 17.70
C SER A 222 -16.58 -6.13 16.87
N LEU A 223 -16.67 -7.46 16.76
CA LEU A 223 -17.80 -8.10 16.09
C LEU A 223 -19.15 -7.73 16.76
N ALA A 224 -19.17 -7.57 18.09
CA ALA A 224 -20.37 -7.15 18.82
C ALA A 224 -20.82 -5.70 18.52
N GLU A 225 -19.92 -4.86 17.97
CA GLU A 225 -20.25 -3.51 17.49
C GLU A 225 -20.84 -3.52 16.07
N THR A 226 -20.84 -4.67 15.40
CA THR A 226 -21.44 -4.85 14.07
C THR A 226 -22.86 -5.45 14.17
N PRO A 227 -23.68 -5.33 13.12
CA PRO A 227 -24.98 -6.03 13.03
C PRO A 227 -24.86 -7.56 12.92
N LEU A 228 -23.65 -8.10 12.73
CA LEU A 228 -23.41 -9.52 12.51
C LEU A 228 -22.91 -10.22 13.79
N THR A 229 -23.29 -11.48 13.94
CA THR A 229 -22.88 -12.32 15.06
C THR A 229 -22.00 -13.46 14.58
N ARG A 230 -21.43 -14.24 15.51
CA ARG A 230 -20.61 -15.41 15.17
C ARG A 230 -21.34 -16.42 14.30
N GLU A 231 -22.64 -16.61 14.52
CA GLU A 231 -23.45 -17.60 13.80
C GLU A 231 -23.46 -17.32 12.30
N HIS A 232 -23.41 -16.04 11.90
CA HIS A 232 -23.34 -15.62 10.50
C HIS A 232 -22.04 -15.99 9.80
N PHE A 233 -20.99 -16.36 10.56
CA PHE A 233 -19.68 -16.75 10.04
C PHE A 233 -19.32 -18.22 10.31
N THR A 234 -20.08 -18.93 11.16
CA THR A 234 -19.83 -20.35 11.48
C THR A 234 -20.79 -21.30 10.79
N THR A 235 -21.94 -20.81 10.33
CA THR A 235 -22.90 -21.64 9.59
C THR A 235 -22.31 -22.01 8.23
N SER A 236 -22.13 -23.29 7.92
CA SER A 236 -21.53 -23.69 6.64
C SER A 236 -22.38 -23.18 5.45
N PRO A 237 -21.79 -22.65 4.36
CA PRO A 237 -22.54 -22.02 3.26
C PRO A 237 -23.45 -22.97 2.46
N ILE A 238 -23.56 -24.25 2.82
CA ILE A 238 -24.46 -25.21 2.18
C ILE A 238 -24.99 -26.22 3.21
N ALA A 239 -26.18 -25.95 3.76
CA ALA A 239 -27.08 -26.97 4.30
C ALA A 239 -28.58 -26.61 4.08
N SER A 240 -28.89 -25.68 3.17
CA SER A 240 -30.27 -25.21 2.95
C SER A 240 -30.94 -25.76 1.69
N LEU A 241 -30.30 -26.68 0.95
CA LEU A 241 -30.90 -27.31 -0.25
C LEU A 241 -31.55 -28.69 0.00
N GLU A 242 -31.48 -29.26 1.20
CA GLU A 242 -32.07 -30.58 1.47
C GLU A 242 -33.36 -30.56 2.32
N SER A 243 -33.77 -29.42 2.87
CA SER A 243 -34.94 -29.38 3.78
C SER A 243 -36.30 -29.13 3.10
N GLU A 244 -36.34 -28.82 1.79
CA GLU A 244 -37.61 -28.62 1.06
C GLU A 244 -38.05 -29.83 0.21
N SER A 245 -37.27 -30.91 0.15
CA SER A 245 -37.62 -32.09 -0.67
C SER A 245 -38.39 -33.20 0.07
N GLU A 246 -38.62 -33.07 1.38
CA GLU A 246 -39.25 -34.15 2.20
C GLU A 246 -40.65 -33.80 2.72
N SER A 247 -41.36 -32.90 2.05
CA SER A 247 -42.78 -32.62 2.32
C SER A 247 -43.63 -32.66 1.06
N GLN A 248 -43.55 -33.77 0.32
CA GLN A 248 -44.63 -34.12 -0.60
C GLN A 248 -44.81 -35.65 -0.70
N SER A 249 -46.04 -36.06 -0.42
CA SER A 249 -46.66 -37.40 -0.57
C SER A 249 -46.68 -38.29 0.68
N PRO A 250 -47.81 -38.98 0.96
CA PRO A 250 -48.87 -39.39 0.02
C PRO A 250 -50.19 -38.60 0.10
#